data_AF-A0A2H9PC32-F1
#
_entry.id   AF-A0A2H9PC32-F1
#
_cell.length_a   1.000
_cell.length_b   1.000
_cell.length_c   1.000
_cell.angle_alpha   90.00
_cell.angle_beta   90.00
_cell.angle_gamma   90.00
#
_symmetry.space_group_name_H-M   'P 1'
#
loop_
_entity.id
_entity.type
_entity.pdbx_description
1 polymer ?
#
loop_
_entity_poly.entity_id
_entity_poly.type
_entity_poly.pdbx_seq_one_letter_code
_entity_poly.pdbx_strand_id
1 'polypeptide(L)'
;MNDLSIGGDINKSEETERIRKVAQSGELNKLKSVKVDLFLVSKEDEVFLFDLKTVKPNKGDFISYKRNMLEWLAVFFYQHPKAKVNTLISIPYNPYEPEPYKRWTMKGMLDLTKEVKVAEEFWDFLAGEGTYKDLLDCFEKAGIELRPEIDAYFTKFATMNNR
;
A
#
# COMPACT_ATOMS: atom_id res chain seq x y z
N MET A 1 -3.18 5.07 26.58
CA MET A 1 -2.44 4.46 25.45
C MET A 1 -3.48 3.75 24.61
N ASN A 2 -3.55 3.96 23.29
CA ASN A 2 -4.59 3.34 22.45
C ASN A 2 -4.16 1.93 22.03
N ASP A 3 -5.11 1.00 21.88
CA ASP A 3 -4.87 -0.40 21.54
C ASP A 3 -4.12 -0.57 20.20
N LEU A 4 -4.18 0.43 19.32
CA LEU A 4 -3.36 0.52 18.09
C LEU A 4 -1.84 0.47 18.34
N SER A 5 -1.38 0.67 19.59
CA SER A 5 0.04 0.68 19.95
C SER A 5 0.50 -0.55 20.75
N ILE A 6 -0.45 -1.36 21.23
CA ILE A 6 -0.23 -2.51 22.11
C ILE A 6 -0.47 -3.75 21.25
N GLY A 7 0.57 -4.20 20.53
CA GLY A 7 0.44 -5.25 19.51
C GLY A 7 -0.27 -6.51 20.01
N GLY A 8 -1.41 -6.80 19.40
CA GLY A 8 -2.17 -8.06 19.54
C GLY A 8 -2.37 -8.71 18.17
N ASP A 9 -3.06 -9.86 18.14
CA ASP A 9 -3.46 -10.49 16.88
C ASP A 9 -4.53 -9.63 16.21
N ILE A 10 -4.16 -9.01 15.09
CA ILE A 10 -5.04 -8.12 14.35
C ILE A 10 -5.85 -8.92 13.36
N ASN A 11 -7.17 -8.76 13.48
CA ASN A 11 -8.13 -9.37 12.59
C ASN A 11 -8.85 -8.28 11.80
N LYS A 12 -8.43 -8.10 10.55
CA LYS A 12 -9.03 -7.10 9.65
C LYS A 12 -10.55 -7.25 9.52
N SER A 13 -11.03 -8.49 9.44
CA SER A 13 -12.46 -8.76 9.26
C SER A 13 -13.27 -8.30 10.47
N GLU A 14 -12.75 -8.51 11.69
CA GLU A 14 -13.39 -8.03 12.92
C GLU A 14 -13.39 -6.50 13.01
N GLU A 15 -12.26 -5.85 12.76
CA GLU A 15 -12.16 -4.37 12.77
C GLU A 15 -13.13 -3.74 11.77
N THR A 16 -13.20 -4.30 10.57
CA THR A 16 -14.10 -3.85 9.50
C THR A 16 -15.56 -3.94 9.96
N GLU A 17 -15.95 -5.05 10.57
CA GLU A 17 -17.32 -5.25 11.04
C GLU A 17 -17.66 -4.37 12.26
N ARG A 18 -16.70 -4.15 13.16
CA ARG A 18 -16.86 -3.21 14.28
C ARG A 18 -17.15 -1.80 13.78
N ILE A 19 -16.42 -1.34 12.76
CA ILE A 19 -16.67 -0.02 12.15
C ILE A 19 -18.03 -0.01 11.43
N ARG A 20 -18.33 -1.04 10.63
CA ARG A 20 -19.60 -1.13 9.89
C ARG A 20 -20.82 -0.97 10.81
N LYS A 21 -20.82 -1.63 11.96
CA LYS A 21 -21.92 -1.59 12.94
C LYS A 21 -22.25 -0.19 13.45
N VAL A 22 -21.24 0.70 13.53
CA VAL A 22 -21.40 2.02 14.13
C VAL A 22 -21.30 3.17 13.12
N ALA A 23 -20.95 2.89 11.86
CA ALA A 23 -20.65 3.91 10.85
C ALA A 23 -21.80 4.89 10.59
N GLN A 24 -23.05 4.49 10.81
CA GLN A 24 -24.25 5.32 10.63
C GLN A 24 -24.90 5.75 11.96
N SER A 25 -24.25 5.50 13.10
CA SER A 25 -24.77 5.77 14.44
C SER A 25 -23.99 6.88 15.15
N GLY A 26 -24.67 7.60 16.05
CA GLY A 26 -24.06 8.66 16.85
C GLY A 26 -23.94 10.00 16.13
N GLU A 27 -23.06 10.86 16.65
CA GLU A 27 -22.84 12.20 16.10
C GLU A 27 -21.97 12.16 14.84
N LEU A 28 -22.41 12.88 13.82
CA LEU A 28 -21.69 12.98 12.54
C LEU A 28 -20.52 13.95 12.67
N ASN A 29 -19.31 13.42 12.52
CA ASN A 29 -18.09 14.20 12.48
C ASN A 29 -17.67 14.47 11.04
N LYS A 30 -17.38 15.73 10.71
CA LYS A 30 -16.76 16.09 9.42
C LYS A 30 -15.25 15.86 9.51
N LEU A 31 -14.75 14.91 8.73
CA LEU A 31 -13.33 14.58 8.66
C LEU A 31 -12.72 15.12 7.36
N LYS A 32 -11.49 15.65 7.44
CA LYS A 32 -10.62 15.78 6.27
C LYS A 32 -9.84 14.48 6.12
N SER A 33 -10.44 13.51 5.45
CA SER A 33 -9.77 12.24 5.19
C SER A 33 -8.65 12.40 4.15
N VAL A 34 -7.60 11.59 4.27
CA VAL A 34 -6.54 11.48 3.26
C VAL A 34 -7.13 10.91 1.97
N LYS A 35 -6.63 11.36 0.82
CA LYS A 35 -7.08 10.85 -0.48
C LYS A 35 -6.54 9.43 -0.70
N VAL A 36 -7.39 8.53 -1.19
CA VAL A 36 -6.99 7.19 -1.65
C VAL A 36 -6.15 7.33 -2.92
N ASP A 37 -5.00 6.67 -2.99
CA ASP A 37 -4.12 6.73 -4.17
C ASP A 37 -4.70 5.91 -5.33
N LEU A 38 -5.23 4.72 -5.03
CA LEU A 38 -5.86 3.84 -6.01
C LEU A 38 -7.17 3.24 -5.46
N PHE A 39 -8.26 3.49 -6.19
CA PHE A 39 -9.60 2.99 -5.92
C PHE A 39 -9.96 1.96 -6.99
N LEU A 40 -10.20 0.71 -6.59
CA LEU A 40 -10.58 -0.37 -7.49
C LEU A 40 -11.95 -0.94 -7.11
N VAL A 41 -12.69 -1.38 -8.12
CA VAL A 41 -13.92 -2.14 -7.97
C VAL A 41 -13.76 -3.41 -8.79
N SER A 42 -13.95 -4.57 -8.15
CA SER A 42 -13.93 -5.86 -8.84
C SER A 42 -15.19 -6.06 -9.68
N LYS A 43 -15.20 -7.12 -10.50
CA LYS A 43 -16.39 -7.50 -11.28
C LYS A 43 -17.56 -7.95 -10.40
N GLU A 44 -17.29 -8.31 -9.15
CA GLU A 44 -18.22 -8.73 -8.11
C GLU A 44 -18.56 -7.60 -7.11
N ASP A 45 -18.33 -6.34 -7.51
CA ASP A 45 -18.59 -5.13 -6.72
C ASP A 45 -17.82 -5.05 -5.39
N GLU A 46 -16.68 -5.76 -5.28
CA GLU A 46 -15.79 -5.62 -4.14
C GLU A 46 -14.84 -4.43 -4.33
N VAL A 47 -14.77 -3.56 -3.32
CA VAL A 47 -13.99 -2.33 -3.38
C VAL A 47 -12.64 -2.52 -2.69
N PHE A 48 -11.58 -2.05 -3.32
CA PHE A 48 -10.23 -2.03 -2.75
C PHE A 48 -9.68 -0.60 -2.77
N LEU A 49 -9.29 -0.12 -1.59
CA LEU A 49 -8.74 1.21 -1.37
C LEU A 49 -7.28 1.08 -0.97
N PHE A 50 -6.40 1.62 -1.80
CA PHE A 50 -4.95 1.50 -1.62
C PHE A 50 -4.29 2.82 -1.23
N ASP A 51 -3.36 2.71 -0.29
CA ASP A 51 -2.34 3.72 0.01
C ASP A 51 -0.98 3.22 -0.50
N LEU A 52 -0.37 3.94 -1.45
CA LEU A 52 0.88 3.54 -2.09
C LEU A 52 2.08 4.11 -1.34
N LYS A 53 3.03 3.25 -0.96
CA LYS A 53 4.25 3.64 -0.24
C LYS A 53 5.48 3.19 -1.01
N THR A 54 6.46 4.09 -1.14
CA THR A 54 7.68 3.86 -1.91
C THR A 54 8.84 3.33 -1.07
N VAL A 55 8.83 3.53 0.24
CA VAL A 55 9.95 3.17 1.12
C VAL A 55 9.48 2.34 2.30
N LYS A 56 10.43 1.71 3.01
CA LYS A 56 10.20 1.09 4.31
C LYS A 56 9.70 2.15 5.30
N PRO A 57 8.41 2.16 5.67
CA PRO A 57 7.90 3.10 6.65
C PRO A 57 8.38 2.74 8.05
N ASN A 58 8.48 3.74 8.92
CA ASN A 58 8.80 3.51 10.32
C ASN A 58 7.53 3.16 11.11
N LYS A 59 7.68 2.66 12.35
CA LYS A 59 6.54 2.25 13.18
C LYS A 59 5.49 3.36 13.37
N GLY A 60 5.94 4.61 13.54
CA GLY A 60 5.05 5.77 13.67
C GLY A 60 4.19 6.02 12.44
N ASP A 61 4.74 5.80 11.24
CA ASP A 61 4.04 5.97 9.98
C ASP A 61 2.87 4.97 9.85
N PHE A 62 3.10 3.71 10.26
CA PHE A 62 2.07 2.68 10.20
C PHE A 62 0.86 2.93 11.10
N ILE A 63 1.04 3.60 12.24
CA ILE A 63 -0.09 4.02 13.09
C ILE A 63 -0.97 5.02 12.32
N SER A 64 -0.34 5.99 11.66
CA SER A 64 -1.04 6.97 10.82
C SER A 64 -1.76 6.29 9.66
N TYR A 65 -1.09 5.36 8.96
CA TYR A 65 -1.69 4.62 7.85
C TYR A 65 -2.86 3.76 8.29
N LYS A 66 -2.73 3.04 9.41
CA LYS A 66 -3.84 2.26 9.98
C LYS A 66 -5.03 3.15 10.31
N ARG A 67 -4.81 4.32 10.90
CA ARG A 67 -5.90 5.29 11.15
C ARG A 67 -6.59 5.70 9.85
N ASN A 68 -5.83 6.11 8.82
CA ASN A 68 -6.41 6.48 7.52
C ASN A 68 -7.25 5.33 6.93
N MET A 69 -6.74 4.11 6.99
CA MET A 69 -7.43 2.91 6.51
C MET A 69 -8.73 2.62 7.27
N LEU A 70 -8.79 2.87 8.57
CA LEU A 70 -10.01 2.71 9.38
C LEU A 70 -11.00 3.86 9.12
N GLU A 71 -10.52 5.09 8.96
CA GLU A 71 -11.35 6.24 8.58
C GLU A 71 -12.01 6.06 7.21
N TRP A 72 -11.26 5.53 6.23
CA TRP A 72 -11.82 5.18 4.93
C TRP A 72 -12.95 4.16 5.03
N LEU A 73 -12.81 3.12 5.87
CA LEU A 73 -13.89 2.18 6.12
C LEU A 73 -15.12 2.88 6.69
N ALA A 74 -14.95 3.76 7.67
CA ALA A 74 -16.07 4.49 8.29
C ALA A 74 -16.79 5.39 7.28
N VAL A 75 -16.04 6.18 6.48
CA VAL A 75 -16.59 7.05 5.45
C VAL A 75 -17.30 6.25 4.35
N PHE A 76 -16.73 5.11 3.95
CA PHE A 76 -17.32 4.26 2.93
C PHE A 76 -18.60 3.59 3.43
N PHE A 77 -18.60 3.04 4.65
CA PHE A 77 -19.79 2.41 5.24
C PHE A 77 -20.89 3.40 5.59
N TYR A 78 -20.56 4.65 5.93
CA TYR A 78 -21.55 5.68 6.13
C TYR A 78 -22.45 5.86 4.88
N GLN A 79 -21.85 5.79 3.69
CA GLN A 79 -22.55 5.92 2.40
C GLN A 79 -23.07 4.57 1.86
N HIS A 80 -22.32 3.49 2.10
CA HIS A 80 -22.56 2.16 1.54
C HIS A 80 -22.49 1.08 2.63
N PRO A 81 -23.48 0.99 3.54
CA PRO A 81 -23.39 0.19 4.77
C PRO A 81 -23.27 -1.32 4.52
N LYS A 82 -23.67 -1.80 3.34
CA LYS A 82 -23.63 -3.22 2.95
C LYS A 82 -22.46 -3.58 2.01
N ALA A 83 -21.64 -2.61 1.63
CA ALA A 83 -20.58 -2.86 0.67
C ALA A 83 -19.49 -3.80 1.21
N LYS A 84 -18.84 -4.53 0.30
CA LYS A 84 -17.59 -5.24 0.57
C LYS A 84 -16.45 -4.30 0.22
N VAL A 85 -15.72 -3.84 1.24
CA VAL A 85 -14.62 -2.89 1.05
C VAL A 85 -13.42 -3.33 1.85
N ASN A 86 -12.26 -3.24 1.23
CA ASN A 86 -10.97 -3.56 1.79
C ASN A 86 -10.07 -2.34 1.69
N THR A 87 -9.32 -2.06 2.76
CA THR A 87 -8.31 -1.00 2.79
C THR A 87 -6.95 -1.64 2.97
N LEU A 88 -5.97 -1.24 2.14
CA LEU A 88 -4.67 -1.87 2.05
C LEU A 88 -3.55 -0.84 1.87
N ILE A 89 -2.37 -1.18 2.35
CA ILE A 89 -1.12 -0.53 1.97
C ILE A 89 -0.49 -1.35 0.85
N SER A 90 0.04 -0.68 -0.16
CA SER A 90 0.83 -1.35 -1.19
C SER A 90 2.19 -0.72 -1.37
N ILE A 91 3.20 -1.59 -1.50
CA ILE A 91 4.59 -1.21 -1.71
C ILE A 91 4.98 -1.77 -3.08
N PRO A 92 5.09 -0.94 -4.14
CA PRO A 92 5.20 -1.43 -5.52
C PRO A 92 6.48 -2.23 -5.83
N TYR A 93 7.49 -2.19 -4.96
CA TYR A 93 8.73 -2.95 -5.13
C TYR A 93 9.29 -3.39 -3.78
N ASN A 94 10.13 -4.42 -3.79
CA ASN A 94 10.84 -4.89 -2.60
C ASN A 94 12.24 -4.25 -2.54
N PRO A 95 12.52 -3.32 -1.61
CA PRO A 95 13.84 -2.68 -1.51
C PRO A 95 14.94 -3.64 -1.00
N TYR A 96 14.60 -4.87 -0.62
CA TYR A 96 15.55 -5.87 -0.15
C TYR A 96 15.84 -6.96 -1.18
N GLU A 97 15.39 -6.85 -2.43
CA GLU A 97 15.69 -7.89 -3.43
C GLU A 97 17.21 -8.21 -3.49
N PRO A 98 17.61 -9.49 -3.58
CA PRO A 98 16.77 -10.69 -3.75
C PRO A 98 16.13 -11.25 -2.46
N GLU A 99 16.42 -10.68 -1.30
CA GLU A 99 15.88 -11.13 -0.02
C GLU A 99 14.39 -10.76 0.16
N PRO A 100 13.60 -11.60 0.84
CA PRO A 100 12.18 -11.34 1.04
C PRO A 100 11.94 -10.09 1.89
N TYR A 101 10.83 -9.39 1.59
CA TYR A 101 10.47 -8.18 2.31
C TYR A 101 10.27 -8.41 3.82
N LYS A 102 11.00 -7.65 4.64
CA LYS A 102 10.95 -7.76 6.11
C LYS A 102 9.72 -7.04 6.68
N ARG A 103 8.67 -7.80 7.02
CA ARG A 103 7.39 -7.27 7.57
C ARG A 103 7.36 -7.01 9.08
N TRP A 104 8.46 -7.16 9.81
CA TRP A 104 8.46 -7.14 11.29
C TRP A 104 8.01 -5.79 11.88
N THR A 105 8.25 -4.66 11.19
CA THR A 105 7.83 -3.32 11.64
C THR A 105 6.31 -3.14 11.66
N MET A 106 5.58 -4.02 10.97
CA MET A 106 4.12 -3.97 10.78
C MET A 106 3.39 -4.96 11.68
N LYS A 107 4.12 -5.90 12.30
CA LYS A 107 3.55 -6.97 13.12
C LYS A 107 2.86 -6.37 14.35
N GLY A 108 1.60 -6.76 14.56
CA GLY A 108 0.76 -6.23 15.64
C GLY A 108 0.13 -4.85 15.38
N MET A 109 0.21 -4.31 14.14
CA MET A 109 -0.54 -3.12 13.72
C MET A 109 -1.41 -3.34 12.46
N LEU A 110 -1.05 -4.30 11.61
CA LEU A 110 -1.80 -4.66 10.41
C LEU A 110 -1.96 -6.17 10.31
N ASP A 111 -3.08 -6.61 9.74
CA ASP A 111 -3.23 -7.97 9.21
C ASP A 111 -2.40 -8.07 7.94
N LEU A 112 -1.17 -8.55 8.07
CA LEU A 112 -0.17 -8.56 6.98
C LEU A 112 -0.60 -9.38 5.76
N THR A 113 -1.58 -10.27 5.90
CA THR A 113 -2.07 -11.10 4.82
C THR A 113 -3.19 -10.44 4.02
N LYS A 114 -3.98 -9.57 4.68
CA LYS A 114 -5.15 -8.91 4.07
C LYS A 114 -4.96 -7.43 3.78
N GLU A 115 -4.06 -6.76 4.49
CA GLU A 115 -3.91 -5.30 4.47
C GLU A 115 -2.61 -4.84 3.80
N VAL A 116 -1.76 -5.75 3.34
CA VAL A 116 -0.43 -5.42 2.80
C VAL A 116 -0.17 -6.23 1.54
N LYS A 117 0.21 -5.54 0.47
CA LYS A 117 0.70 -6.16 -0.77
C LYS A 117 2.05 -5.56 -1.15
N VAL A 118 3.06 -6.39 -1.33
CA VAL A 118 4.42 -5.96 -1.68
C VAL A 118 4.84 -6.55 -3.02
N ALA A 119 5.41 -5.72 -3.89
CA ALA A 119 6.01 -6.13 -5.15
C ALA A 119 5.06 -7.03 -5.97
N GLU A 120 5.45 -8.28 -6.19
CA GLU A 120 4.66 -9.31 -6.88
C GLU A 120 3.21 -9.38 -6.39
N GLU A 121 2.98 -9.40 -5.07
CA GLU A 121 1.61 -9.50 -4.52
C GLU A 121 0.70 -8.34 -4.91
N PHE A 122 1.27 -7.17 -5.19
CA PHE A 122 0.53 -5.98 -5.58
C PHE A 122 0.25 -6.00 -7.08
N TRP A 123 1.29 -6.16 -7.90
CA TRP A 123 1.15 -6.12 -9.35
C TRP A 123 0.35 -7.30 -9.89
N ASP A 124 0.56 -8.50 -9.34
CA ASP A 124 -0.18 -9.68 -9.76
C ASP A 124 -1.64 -9.62 -9.29
N PHE A 125 -1.91 -8.95 -8.17
CA PHE A 125 -3.28 -8.65 -7.78
C PHE A 125 -3.98 -7.69 -8.76
N LEU A 126 -3.26 -6.72 -9.32
CA LEU A 126 -3.84 -5.73 -10.24
C LEU A 126 -4.13 -6.31 -11.62
N ALA A 127 -3.21 -7.09 -12.18
CA ALA A 127 -3.27 -7.48 -13.59
C ALA A 127 -3.09 -8.99 -13.86
N GLY A 128 -2.94 -9.81 -12.82
CA GLY A 128 -2.82 -11.26 -12.92
C GLY A 128 -1.40 -11.77 -12.70
N GLU A 129 -1.30 -13.08 -12.48
CA GLU A 129 -0.04 -13.78 -12.19
C GLU A 129 1.03 -13.50 -13.25
N GLY A 130 2.25 -13.18 -12.79
CA GLY A 130 3.40 -12.90 -13.66
C GLY A 130 3.54 -11.44 -14.09
N THR A 131 2.55 -10.58 -13.79
CA THR A 131 2.60 -9.15 -14.14
C THR A 131 3.85 -8.47 -13.60
N TYR A 132 4.24 -8.76 -12.36
CA TYR A 132 5.42 -8.13 -11.77
C TYR A 132 6.69 -8.45 -12.56
N LYS A 133 6.83 -9.70 -13.00
CA LYS A 133 7.96 -10.14 -13.80
C LYS A 133 7.96 -9.45 -15.17
N ASP A 134 6.81 -9.41 -15.85
CA ASP A 134 6.68 -8.72 -17.13
C ASP A 134 7.06 -7.23 -17.01
N LEU A 135 6.67 -6.59 -15.90
CA LEU A 135 7.03 -5.22 -15.60
C LEU A 135 8.56 -5.07 -15.44
N LEU A 136 9.21 -5.95 -14.70
CA LEU A 136 10.68 -5.94 -14.54
C LEU A 136 11.39 -6.15 -15.88
N ASP A 137 10.92 -7.09 -16.71
CA ASP A 137 11.47 -7.34 -18.05
C ASP A 137 11.34 -6.10 -18.94
N CYS A 138 10.24 -5.35 -18.84
CA CYS A 138 10.07 -4.07 -19.53
C CYS A 138 11.09 -3.02 -19.06
N PHE A 139 11.30 -2.88 -17.75
CA PHE A 139 12.31 -1.95 -17.21
C PHE A 139 13.73 -2.34 -17.62
N GLU A 140 14.07 -3.63 -17.63
CA GLU A 140 15.38 -4.11 -18.05
C GLU A 140 15.63 -3.81 -19.53
N LYS A 141 14.67 -4.13 -20.42
CA LYS A 141 14.78 -3.83 -21.86
C LYS A 141 14.98 -2.33 -22.11
N ALA A 142 14.15 -1.49 -21.50
CA ALA A 142 14.30 -0.04 -21.61
C ALA A 142 15.64 0.45 -21.06
N GLY A 143 16.09 -0.12 -19.94
CA GLY A 143 17.39 0.20 -19.34
C GLY A 143 18.57 -0.14 -20.26
N ILE A 144 18.53 -1.29 -20.94
CA ILE A 144 19.55 -1.70 -21.93
C ILE A 144 19.54 -0.76 -23.13
N GLU A 145 18.36 -0.44 -23.66
CA GLU A 145 18.21 0.44 -24.82
C GLU A 145 18.71 1.86 -24.54
N LEU A 146 18.36 2.41 -23.37
CA LEU A 146 18.76 3.76 -22.96
C LEU A 146 20.19 3.84 -22.41
N ARG A 147 20.86 2.70 -22.19
CA ARG A 147 22.18 2.67 -21.56
C ARG A 147 23.22 3.54 -22.27
N PRO A 148 23.36 3.52 -23.62
CA PRO A 148 24.33 4.36 -24.31
C PRO A 148 24.08 5.86 -24.11
N GLU A 149 22.82 6.29 -24.10
CA GLU A 149 22.44 7.69 -23.87
C GLU A 149 22.74 8.13 -22.44
N ILE A 150 22.42 7.28 -21.46
CA ILE A 150 22.71 7.52 -20.05
C ILE A 150 24.22 7.61 -19.83
N ASP A 151 24.99 6.66 -20.35
CA ASP A 151 26.45 6.66 -20.23
C ASP A 151 27.05 7.92 -20.88
N ALA A 152 26.61 8.28 -22.09
CA ALA A 152 27.02 9.50 -22.77
C ALA A 152 26.73 10.75 -21.94
N TYR A 153 25.53 10.87 -21.35
CA TYR A 153 25.18 11.97 -20.47
C TYR A 153 26.10 12.07 -19.25
N PHE A 154 26.47 10.94 -18.64
CA PHE A 154 27.30 10.94 -17.43
C PHE A 154 28.80 11.18 -17.70
N THR A 155 29.29 10.98 -18.93
CA THR A 155 30.70 11.28 -19.27
C THR A 155 31.10 12.73 -18.99
N LYS A 156 30.17 13.69 -19.06
CA LYS A 156 30.43 15.11 -18.79
C LYS A 156 30.85 15.41 -17.35
N PHE A 157 30.57 14.50 -16.42
CA PHE A 157 30.97 14.64 -15.01
C PHE A 157 32.31 13.96 -14.71
N ALA A 158 32.75 13.00 -15.53
CA ALA A 158 34.04 12.33 -15.34
C ALA A 158 35.24 13.28 -15.48
N THR A 159 35.08 14.39 -16.22
CA THR A 159 36.11 15.44 -16.39
C THR A 159 36.13 16.48 -15.28
N MET A 160 35.14 16.53 -14.39
CA MET A 160 35.09 17.49 -13.27
C MET A 160 35.88 17.04 -12.02
N ASN A 161 36.22 15.75 -11.91
CA ASN A 161 36.93 15.19 -10.74
C ASN A 161 38.48 15.26 -10.84
N ASN A 162 39.02 15.87 -11.90
CA ASN A 162 40.46 16.07 -12.09
C ASN A 162 40.91 17.53 -11.81
N ARG A 163 40.20 18.26 -10.94
CA ARG A 163 40.60 19.60 -10.47
C ARG A 163 40.63 19.66 -8.95
#